data_AF-A0A975FC70-F1
#
_entry.id   AF-A0A975FC70-F1
#
_cell.length_a   1.000
_cell.length_b   1.000
_cell.length_c   1.000
_cell.angle_alpha   90.00
_cell.angle_beta   90.00
_cell.angle_gamma   90.00
#
_symmetry.space_group_name_H-M   'P 1'
#
loop_
_entity.id
_entity.type
_entity.pdbx_description
1 polymer ?
#
loop_
_entity_poly.entity_id
_entity_poly.type
_entity_poly.pdbx_seq_one_letter_code
_entity_poly.pdbx_strand_id
1 'polypeptide(L)'
;MHRLYRIADDFEATIRILTEAEGGRMNPPFNGIRWDFAYASDKPAENLYMIHPDFYSQSGDSLPTDAPLPLGVDLPARMTIVIDEMREQVHRARIEPGVEFYCHEGSKRVAVGRITRITGLHNSRTSAA
;
A
#
# COMPACT_ATOMS: atom_id res chain seq x y z
N MET A 1 -19.36 1.86 6.84
CA MET A 1 -18.00 1.75 6.28
C MET A 1 -17.02 2.52 7.15
N HIS A 2 -16.26 1.80 7.98
CA HIS A 2 -15.18 2.31 8.80
C HIS A 2 -13.90 2.38 7.96
N ARG A 3 -13.17 3.50 8.05
CA ARG A 3 -11.88 3.70 7.39
C ARG A 3 -10.81 4.08 8.39
N LEU A 4 -9.63 3.49 8.22
CA LEU A 4 -8.44 3.82 9.01
C LEU A 4 -7.96 5.24 8.74
N TYR A 5 -7.86 5.62 7.46
CA TYR A 5 -7.49 6.96 7.04
C TYR A 5 -8.73 7.78 6.68
N ARG A 6 -8.79 9.02 7.17
CA ARG A 6 -9.88 9.97 6.88
C ARG A 6 -9.74 10.64 5.50
N ILE A 7 -8.54 10.63 4.94
CA ILE A 7 -8.29 11.10 3.59
C ILE A 7 -8.67 10.02 2.57
N ALA A 8 -9.12 10.46 1.39
CA ALA A 8 -9.41 9.54 0.30
C ALA A 8 -8.14 8.80 -0.13
N ASP A 9 -8.29 7.50 -0.36
CA ASP A 9 -7.26 6.68 -0.99
C ASP A 9 -7.04 7.11 -2.43
N ASP A 10 -5.83 6.88 -2.93
CA ASP A 10 -5.46 7.25 -4.30
C ASP A 10 -5.75 6.13 -5.30
N PHE A 11 -5.57 4.88 -4.85
CA PHE A 11 -5.81 3.68 -5.62
C PHE A 11 -6.06 2.48 -4.71
N GLU A 12 -6.55 1.39 -5.29
CA GLU A 12 -6.70 0.09 -4.64
C GLU A 12 -5.73 -0.92 -5.24
N ALA A 13 -5.30 -1.87 -4.42
CA ALA A 13 -4.40 -2.94 -4.79
C ALA A 13 -4.76 -4.26 -4.10
N THR A 14 -4.24 -5.35 -4.64
CA THR A 14 -4.07 -6.60 -3.88
C THR A 14 -2.64 -6.67 -3.39
N ILE A 15 -2.44 -6.99 -2.11
CA ILE A 15 -1.13 -7.16 -1.49
C ILE A 15 -1.05 -8.54 -0.84
N ARG A 16 0.01 -9.28 -1.15
CA ARG A 16 0.35 -10.54 -0.50
C ARG A 16 1.54 -10.33 0.42
N ILE A 17 1.29 -10.45 1.72
CA ILE A 17 2.34 -10.33 2.73
C ILE A 17 3.14 -11.63 2.76
N LEU A 18 4.46 -11.53 2.64
CA LEU A 18 5.33 -12.69 2.56
C LEU A 18 5.38 -13.42 3.90
N THR A 19 5.34 -14.74 3.84
CA THR A 19 5.62 -15.62 4.98
C THR A 19 7.09 -15.56 5.37
N GLU A 20 7.44 -16.00 6.57
CA GLU A 20 8.86 -16.12 6.98
C GLU A 20 9.67 -17.00 6.02
N ALA A 21 9.10 -18.10 5.53
CA ALA A 21 9.75 -19.01 4.58
C ALA A 21 10.06 -18.36 3.21
N GLU A 22 9.27 -17.36 2.83
CA GLU A 22 9.51 -16.54 1.62
C GLU A 22 10.48 -15.38 1.89
N GLY A 23 11.07 -15.32 3.08
CA GLY A 23 11.94 -14.24 3.51
C GLY A 23 11.17 -13.01 4.02
N GLY A 24 9.91 -13.15 4.43
CA GLY A 24 9.09 -12.09 5.03
C GLY A 24 9.40 -11.85 6.51
N ARG A 25 8.47 -11.22 7.22
CA ARG A 25 8.59 -10.98 8.67
C ARG A 25 8.42 -12.28 9.46
N MET A 26 9.08 -12.38 10.61
CA MET A 26 8.82 -13.48 11.57
C MET A 26 7.43 -13.33 12.21
N ASN A 27 7.05 -12.10 12.57
CA ASN A 27 5.75 -11.79 13.15
C ASN A 27 4.86 -11.08 12.13
N PRO A 28 3.59 -11.49 11.97
CA PRO A 28 2.66 -10.80 11.11
C PRO A 28 2.53 -9.32 11.45
N PRO A 29 2.39 -8.43 10.45
CA PRO A 29 2.10 -7.03 10.69
C PRO A 29 0.62 -6.83 11.09
N PHE A 30 0.30 -5.62 11.55
CA PHE A 30 -1.07 -5.19 11.84
C PHE A 30 -1.53 -4.16 10.80
N ASN A 31 -2.84 -3.94 10.66
CA ASN A 31 -3.34 -2.89 9.78
C ASN A 31 -2.85 -1.50 10.26
N GLY A 32 -2.65 -0.57 9.31
CA GLY A 32 -2.02 0.73 9.58
C GLY A 32 -0.49 0.72 9.60
N ILE A 33 0.11 -0.36 9.13
CA ILE A 33 1.55 -0.43 8.89
C ILE A 33 2.00 0.61 7.85
N ARG A 34 3.18 1.20 8.09
CA ARG A 34 3.77 2.26 7.27
C ARG A 34 4.97 1.70 6.51
N TRP A 35 4.70 0.94 5.46
CA TRP A 35 5.74 0.38 4.62
C TRP A 35 6.23 1.37 3.57
N ASP A 36 7.49 1.18 3.18
CA ASP A 36 8.03 1.80 1.98
C ASP A 36 7.52 1.05 0.74
N PHE A 37 7.24 1.79 -0.32
CA PHE A 37 6.75 1.28 -1.60
C PHE A 37 7.82 1.41 -2.67
N ALA A 38 8.05 0.35 -3.44
CA ALA A 38 8.90 0.35 -4.62
C ALA A 38 8.12 -0.18 -5.83
N TYR A 39 8.19 0.49 -6.98
CA TYR A 39 7.68 -0.06 -8.22
C TYR A 39 8.53 -1.27 -8.64
N ALA A 40 7.89 -2.36 -9.06
CA ALA A 40 8.62 -3.59 -9.42
C ALA A 40 9.48 -3.43 -10.68
N SER A 41 9.16 -2.45 -11.54
CA SER A 41 9.92 -2.09 -12.73
C SER A 41 11.23 -1.37 -12.44
N ASP A 42 11.39 -0.80 -11.25
CA ASP A 42 12.57 -0.01 -10.89
C ASP A 42 13.73 -0.90 -10.49
N LYS A 43 14.95 -0.38 -10.60
CA LYS A 43 16.10 -1.12 -10.05
C LYS A 43 15.92 -1.22 -8.53
N PRO A 44 16.28 -2.37 -7.92
CA PRO A 44 16.13 -2.55 -6.48
C PRO A 44 16.77 -1.41 -5.69
N ALA A 45 16.02 -0.86 -4.72
CA ALA A 45 16.43 0.22 -3.82
C ALA A 45 16.75 1.58 -4.48
N GLU A 46 16.40 1.78 -5.75
CA GLU A 46 16.61 3.06 -6.44
C GLU A 46 15.69 4.16 -5.88
N ASN A 47 14.42 3.84 -5.62
CA ASN A 47 13.46 4.75 -5.01
C ASN A 47 12.51 4.01 -4.06
N LEU A 48 12.32 4.56 -2.88
CA LEU A 48 11.33 4.13 -1.90
C LEU A 48 10.37 5.28 -1.61
N TYR A 49 9.07 4.99 -1.60
CA TYR A 49 8.02 5.98 -1.46
C TYR A 49 7.13 5.69 -0.26
N MET A 50 6.69 6.73 0.43
CA MET A 50 5.74 6.62 1.53
C MET A 50 4.31 6.47 0.99
N ILE A 51 3.93 5.23 0.66
CA ILE A 51 2.56 4.87 0.24
C ILE A 51 2.04 3.80 1.18
N HIS A 52 1.07 4.16 2.01
CA HIS A 52 0.62 3.29 3.10
C HIS A 52 -0.67 2.55 2.76
N PRO A 53 -0.77 1.25 3.08
CA PRO A 53 -1.97 0.46 2.91
C PRO A 53 -2.97 0.65 4.07
N ASP A 54 -4.24 0.64 3.72
CA ASP A 54 -5.38 0.37 4.60
C ASP A 54 -6.08 -0.90 4.10
N PHE A 55 -5.81 -2.02 4.77
CA PHE A 55 -6.41 -3.30 4.43
C PHE A 55 -7.89 -3.34 4.84
N TYR A 56 -8.75 -3.93 4.02
CA TYR A 56 -10.19 -3.93 4.28
C TYR A 56 -10.85 -5.28 4.05
N SER A 57 -12.01 -5.50 4.66
CA SER A 57 -12.80 -6.72 4.52
C SER A 57 -13.73 -6.66 3.30
N GLN A 58 -14.45 -7.75 3.02
CA GLN A 58 -15.47 -7.76 1.95
C GLN A 58 -16.61 -6.75 2.18
N SER A 59 -16.87 -6.32 3.42
CA SER A 59 -17.87 -5.27 3.70
C SER A 59 -17.36 -3.86 3.36
N GLY A 60 -16.08 -3.71 3.01
CA GLY A 60 -15.43 -2.43 2.77
C GLY A 60 -14.90 -1.75 4.03
N ASP A 61 -15.11 -2.32 5.22
CA ASP A 61 -14.57 -1.80 6.47
C ASP A 61 -13.08 -2.12 6.60
N SER A 62 -12.27 -1.18 7.11
CA SER A 62 -10.87 -1.46 7.46
C SER A 62 -10.76 -2.64 8.42
N LEU A 63 -9.76 -3.49 8.21
CA LEU A 63 -9.41 -4.55 9.15
C LEU A 63 -8.93 -3.95 10.48
N PRO A 64 -9.14 -4.64 11.62
CA PRO A 64 -8.71 -4.15 12.93
C PRO A 64 -7.20 -3.88 13.00
N THR A 65 -6.80 -2.88 13.77
CA THR A 65 -5.39 -2.52 13.98
C THR A 65 -4.73 -3.29 15.13
N ASP A 66 -5.51 -4.05 15.89
CA ASP A 66 -5.09 -4.85 17.05
C ASP A 66 -5.10 -6.36 16.77
N ALA A 67 -5.36 -6.77 15.52
CA ALA A 67 -5.28 -8.14 15.05
C ALA A 67 -4.22 -8.32 13.95
N PRO A 68 -3.45 -9.43 13.97
CA PRO A 68 -2.43 -9.70 12.96
C PRO A 68 -3.07 -9.91 11.58
N LEU A 69 -2.43 -9.38 10.54
CA LEU A 69 -2.84 -9.59 9.16
C LEU A 69 -2.44 -10.99 8.68
N PRO A 70 -3.29 -11.65 7.87
CA PRO A 70 -2.94 -12.93 7.24
C PRO A 70 -1.68 -12.84 6.36
N LEU A 71 -0.85 -13.88 6.39
CA LEU A 71 0.34 -14.01 5.55
C LEU A 71 0.08 -14.99 4.39
N GLY A 72 0.78 -14.82 3.28
CA GLY A 72 0.75 -15.74 2.13
C GLY A 72 -0.53 -15.68 1.28
N VAL A 73 -1.48 -14.81 1.60
CA VAL A 73 -2.75 -14.63 0.87
C VAL A 73 -2.88 -13.20 0.34
N ASP A 74 -3.60 -13.03 -0.76
CA ASP A 74 -3.89 -11.72 -1.32
C ASP A 74 -4.94 -10.99 -0.47
N LEU A 75 -4.58 -9.83 0.05
CA LEU A 75 -5.46 -8.96 0.81
C LEU A 75 -5.79 -7.71 -0.01
N PRO A 76 -7.06 -7.28 -0.08
CA PRO A 76 -7.39 -6.02 -0.71
C PRO A 76 -6.97 -4.86 0.20
N ALA A 77 -6.35 -3.85 -0.39
CA ALA A 77 -5.86 -2.66 0.29
C ALA A 77 -6.21 -1.39 -0.48
N ARG A 78 -6.61 -0.37 0.26
CA ARG A 78 -6.66 1.01 -0.19
C ARG A 78 -5.30 1.64 0.05
N MET A 79 -4.78 2.36 -0.92
CA MET A 79 -3.41 2.86 -0.89
C MET A 79 -3.41 4.38 -0.87
N THR A 80 -2.65 4.95 0.07
CA THR A 80 -2.58 6.39 0.28
C THR A 80 -1.15 6.86 0.13
N ILE A 81 -0.89 7.68 -0.88
CA ILE A 81 0.38 8.39 -1.06
C ILE A 81 0.44 9.49 -0.01
N VAL A 82 1.49 9.50 0.81
CA VAL A 82 1.61 10.44 1.93
C VAL A 82 2.10 11.81 1.49
N ILE A 83 3.00 11.86 0.50
CA ILE A 83 3.62 13.10 0.05
C ILE A 83 2.91 13.60 -1.21
N ASP A 84 2.12 14.67 -1.07
CA ASP A 84 1.32 15.21 -2.18
C ASP A 84 2.17 15.68 -3.36
N GLU A 85 3.37 16.23 -3.11
CA GLU A 85 4.30 16.58 -4.18
C GLU A 85 4.70 15.36 -5.03
N MET A 86 5.04 14.24 -4.39
CA MET A 86 5.36 12.99 -5.08
C MET A 86 4.15 12.39 -5.78
N ARG A 87 2.96 12.56 -5.18
CA ARG A 87 1.70 12.18 -5.82
C ARG A 87 1.54 12.86 -7.17
N GLU A 88 1.81 14.16 -7.22
CA GLU A 88 1.68 14.97 -8.43
C GLU A 88 2.80 14.73 -9.45
N GLN A 89 4.05 14.73 -9.00
CA GLN A 89 5.22 14.71 -9.89
C GLN A 89 5.60 13.31 -10.37
N VAL A 90 5.29 12.27 -9.59
CA VAL A 90 5.75 10.90 -9.85
C VAL A 90 4.58 9.96 -10.03
N HIS A 91 3.71 9.85 -9.03
CA HIS A 91 2.80 8.71 -8.94
C HIS A 91 1.62 8.80 -9.92
N ARG A 92 1.12 10.00 -10.22
CA ARG A 92 0.07 10.21 -11.24
C ARG A 92 0.44 9.68 -12.63
N ALA A 93 1.72 9.67 -12.98
CA ALA A 93 2.20 9.19 -14.28
C ALA A 93 2.50 7.68 -14.30
N ARG A 94 2.52 7.02 -13.14
CA ARG A 94 3.03 5.65 -12.98
C ARG A 94 2.01 4.66 -12.44
N ILE A 95 1.04 5.12 -11.65
CA ILE A 95 0.03 4.24 -11.06
C ILE A 95 -1.06 4.01 -12.09
N GLU A 96 -1.17 2.75 -12.51
CA GLU A 96 -2.24 2.26 -13.37
C GLU A 96 -2.57 0.80 -12.98
N PRO A 97 -3.79 0.32 -13.24
CA PRO A 97 -4.14 -1.09 -13.02
C PRO A 97 -3.16 -2.04 -13.71
N GLY A 98 -2.73 -3.07 -12.97
CA GLY A 98 -1.75 -4.04 -13.46
C GLY A 98 -0.30 -3.75 -13.03
N VAL A 99 0.03 -2.53 -12.60
CA VAL A 99 1.37 -2.21 -12.10
C VAL A 99 1.67 -3.00 -10.83
N GLU A 100 2.80 -3.69 -10.85
CA GLU A 100 3.32 -4.46 -9.73
C GLU A 100 4.26 -3.61 -8.87
N PHE A 101 4.28 -3.93 -7.58
CA PHE A 101 5.11 -3.24 -6.60
C PHE A 101 5.54 -4.15 -5.47
N TYR A 102 6.52 -3.69 -4.70
CA TYR A 102 7.01 -4.31 -3.49
C TYR A 102 6.78 -3.39 -2.30
N CYS A 103 6.48 -3.98 -1.14
CA CYS A 103 6.54 -3.30 0.15
C CYS A 103 7.84 -3.67 0.86
N HIS A 104 8.44 -2.68 1.51
CA HIS A 104 9.75 -2.78 2.12
C HIS A 104 9.75 -2.38 3.59
N GLU A 105 10.62 -3.05 4.35
CA GLU A 105 11.13 -2.61 5.66
C GLU A 105 12.65 -2.51 5.56
N GLY A 106 13.15 -1.29 5.36
CA GLY A 106 14.54 -1.08 4.99
C GLY A 106 14.89 -1.80 3.68
N SER A 107 15.99 -2.55 3.66
CA SER A 107 16.42 -3.30 2.47
C SER A 107 15.57 -4.55 2.17
N LYS A 108 14.70 -4.95 3.09
CA LYS A 108 13.97 -6.22 3.01
C LYS A 108 12.60 -6.05 2.36
N ARG A 109 12.31 -6.88 1.35
CA ARG A 109 10.95 -7.03 0.81
C ARG A 109 10.10 -7.82 1.79
N VAL A 110 8.93 -7.30 2.11
CA VAL A 110 8.00 -7.91 3.08
C VAL A 110 6.63 -8.21 2.50
N ALA A 111 6.28 -7.60 1.35
CA ALA A 111 5.08 -7.93 0.61
C ALA A 111 5.28 -7.66 -0.88
N VAL A 112 4.46 -8.31 -1.70
CA VAL A 112 4.30 -8.03 -3.14
C VAL A 112 2.89 -7.53 -3.37
N GLY A 113 2.68 -6.67 -4.36
CA GLY A 113 1.36 -6.16 -4.66
C GLY A 113 1.16 -5.81 -6.12
N ARG A 114 -0.11 -5.65 -6.49
CA ARG A 114 -0.55 -5.27 -7.82
C ARG A 114 -1.70 -4.30 -7.74
N ILE A 115 -1.59 -3.19 -8.47
CA ILE A 115 -2.62 -2.15 -8.52
C ILE A 115 -3.84 -2.71 -9.27
N THR A 116 -5.02 -2.48 -8.73
CA THR A 116 -6.29 -3.00 -9.26
C THR A 116 -7.18 -1.90 -9.82
N ARG A 117 -7.17 -0.71 -9.20
CA ARG A 117 -8.09 0.38 -9.57
C ARG A 117 -7.57 1.73 -9.13
N ILE A 118 -7.77 2.76 -9.94
CA ILE A 118 -7.56 4.17 -9.55
C ILE A 118 -8.80 4.69 -8.84
N THR A 119 -8.62 5.39 -7.73
CA THR A 119 -9.70 6.01 -6.95
C THR A 119 -9.50 7.51 -6.88
N GLY A 120 -8.81 8.01 -5.86
CA GLY A 120 -8.61 9.44 -5.61
C GLY A 120 -7.37 10.05 -6.24
N LEU A 121 -6.53 9.31 -6.98
CA LEU A 121 -5.20 9.77 -7.44
C LEU A 121 -5.19 11.11 -8.22
N HIS A 122 -6.25 11.40 -8.96
CA HIS A 122 -6.36 12.63 -9.76
C HIS A 122 -7.24 13.70 -9.12
N ASN A 123 -7.88 13.40 -7.99
CA ASN A 123 -8.74 14.34 -7.30
C ASN A 123 -7.91 15.38 -6.54
N SER A 124 -8.45 16.58 -6.35
CA SER A 124 -7.82 17.54 -5.44
C SER A 124 -7.91 17.03 -4.01
N ARG A 125 -6.80 17.08 -3.27
CA ARG A 125 -6.83 16.95 -1.81
C ARG A 125 -6.92 18.34 -1.23
N THR A 126 -7.93 18.60 -0.41
CA THR A 126 -7.94 19.83 0.38
C THR A 126 -6.81 19.70 1.39
N SER A 127 -5.73 20.46 1.21
CA SER A 127 -4.72 20.64 2.24
C SER A 127 -5.43 21.14 3.49
N ALA A 128 -5.26 20.43 4.61
CA ALA A 128 -5.59 21.03 5.90
C ALA A 128 -4.69 22.25 6.04
N ALA A 129 -5.30 23.44 6.05
CA ALA A 129 -4.64 24.69 6.36
C ALA A 129 -4.04 24.67 7.77
#